data_AF-A0AAE7P987-F1
#
_entry.id   AF-A0AAE7P987-F1
#
_cell.length_a   1.000
_cell.length_b   1.000
_cell.length_c   1.000
_cell.angle_alpha   90.00
_cell.angle_beta   90.00
_cell.angle_gamma   90.00
#
_symmetry.space_group_name_H-M   'P 1'
#
loop_
_entity.id
_entity.type
_entity.pdbx_description
1 polymer ?
#
loop_
_entity_poly.entity_id
_entity_poly.type
_entity_poly.pdbx_seq_one_letter_code
_entity_poly.pdbx_strand_id
1 'polypeptide(L)'
;MDLENEVFNRILKHLALKNPLAFKNKGLDQLKKSISVLHYDYLIGASKELGIMLQKYPNKENEINNLFDFLMHFYNKRTKTHHMLFLWIHFFETALRSKMAVILAQRHSSKDIDDWFLSKKLSHEIERLKKTHHLESLKGYNGFQILNLFTLGALKTIIKMYWSDFKPLFADYKTYNEHVLPAYGTWEHFLKAFSLIRKARNDLFHNNPSKIKTSSLVKNIEILLLRLDFNPKNAFHNTLQLEHVVSFKYI
;
A
#
# COMPACT_ATOMS: atom_id res chain seq x y z
N MET A 1 -7.19 -35.66 0.03
CA MET A 1 -6.25 -35.19 -1.01
C MET A 1 -5.36 -34.17 -0.35
N ASP A 2 -4.05 -34.34 -0.43
CA ASP A 2 -3.08 -33.44 0.22
C ASP A 2 -3.16 -32.03 -0.40
N LEU A 3 -3.19 -30.99 0.46
CA LEU A 3 -3.37 -29.59 0.06
C LEU A 3 -2.30 -29.16 -0.95
N GLU A 4 -1.06 -29.62 -0.78
CA GLU A 4 0.03 -29.33 -1.71
C GLU A 4 -0.27 -29.86 -3.12
N ASN A 5 -0.84 -31.06 -3.22
CA ASN A 5 -1.21 -31.66 -4.50
C ASN A 5 -2.35 -30.88 -5.17
N GLU A 6 -3.33 -30.40 -4.41
CA GLU A 6 -4.41 -29.57 -4.94
C GLU A 6 -3.86 -28.27 -5.54
N VAL A 7 -3.01 -27.55 -4.79
CA VAL A 7 -2.40 -26.31 -5.24
C VAL A 7 -1.51 -26.55 -6.45
N PHE A 8 -0.71 -27.61 -6.43
CA PHE A 8 0.16 -27.98 -7.55
C PHE A 8 -0.62 -28.25 -8.84
N ASN A 9 -1.71 -29.02 -8.76
CA ASN A 9 -2.59 -29.28 -9.89
C ASN A 9 -3.23 -27.99 -10.43
N ARG A 10 -3.58 -27.06 -9.54
CA ARG A 10 -4.12 -25.75 -9.93
C ARG A 10 -3.07 -24.90 -10.66
N ILE A 11 -1.82 -24.93 -10.22
CA ILE A 11 -0.70 -24.25 -10.90
C ILE A 11 -0.52 -24.83 -12.31
N LEU A 12 -0.45 -26.15 -12.44
CA LEU A 12 -0.34 -26.82 -13.74
C LEU A 12 -1.46 -26.43 -14.70
N LYS A 13 -2.70 -26.38 -14.20
CA LYS A 13 -3.86 -25.92 -14.98
C LYS A 13 -3.70 -24.49 -15.47
N HIS A 14 -3.13 -23.60 -14.65
CA HIS A 14 -2.90 -22.20 -15.05
C HIS A 14 -1.75 -22.04 -16.02
N LEU A 15 -0.67 -22.83 -15.88
CA LEU A 15 0.46 -22.80 -16.80
C LEU A 15 0.08 -23.29 -18.21
N ALA A 16 -0.89 -24.20 -18.31
CA ALA A 16 -1.40 -24.74 -19.57
C ALA A 16 -0.27 -25.26 -20.50
N LEU A 17 0.71 -25.94 -19.90
CA LEU A 17 1.86 -26.53 -20.61
C LEU A 17 1.39 -27.58 -21.61
N LYS A 18 2.02 -27.63 -22.80
CA LYS A 18 1.71 -28.65 -23.81
C LYS A 18 2.18 -30.04 -23.37
N ASN A 19 3.36 -30.11 -22.74
CA ASN A 19 3.90 -31.36 -22.21
C ASN A 19 4.49 -31.16 -20.80
N PRO A 20 3.67 -31.25 -19.74
CA PRO A 20 4.12 -31.10 -18.35
C PRO A 20 5.25 -32.08 -17.96
N LEU A 21 5.26 -33.29 -18.54
CA LEU A 21 6.25 -34.32 -18.21
C LEU A 21 7.66 -33.95 -18.69
N ALA A 22 7.77 -33.11 -19.72
CA ALA A 22 9.07 -32.58 -20.18
C ALA A 22 9.78 -31.76 -19.09
N PHE A 23 9.03 -31.28 -18.10
CA PHE A 23 9.56 -30.48 -16.99
C PHE A 23 9.80 -31.27 -15.70
N LYS A 24 9.55 -32.58 -15.67
CA LYS A 24 9.68 -33.40 -14.44
C LYS A 24 11.03 -33.21 -13.75
N ASN A 25 12.12 -33.31 -14.51
CA ASN A 25 13.49 -33.09 -14.04
C ASN A 25 14.00 -31.65 -14.27
N LYS A 26 13.13 -30.73 -14.70
CA LYS A 26 13.43 -29.31 -15.00
C LYS A 26 12.61 -28.36 -14.13
N GLY A 27 12.64 -28.59 -12.81
CA GLY A 27 12.06 -27.70 -11.80
C GLY A 27 10.65 -28.05 -11.34
N LEU A 28 9.98 -29.06 -11.90
CA LEU A 28 8.63 -29.41 -11.50
C LEU A 28 8.54 -29.97 -10.06
N ASP A 29 9.48 -30.83 -9.66
CA ASP A 29 9.56 -31.34 -8.28
C ASP A 29 9.92 -30.23 -7.28
N GLN A 30 10.79 -29.29 -7.69
CA GLN A 30 11.16 -28.13 -6.89
C GLN A 30 9.95 -27.21 -6.66
N LEU A 31 9.17 -26.96 -7.71
CA LEU A 31 7.91 -26.22 -7.63
C LEU A 31 6.97 -26.87 -6.62
N LYS A 32 6.77 -28.18 -6.70
CA LYS A 32 5.88 -28.89 -5.76
C LYS A 32 6.32 -28.71 -4.31
N LYS A 33 7.61 -28.91 -4.01
CA LYS A 33 8.18 -28.71 -2.66
C LYS A 33 8.06 -27.28 -2.16
N SER A 34 8.15 -26.29 -3.06
CA SER A 34 8.10 -24.87 -2.68
C SER A 34 6.71 -24.38 -2.25
N ILE A 35 5.64 -25.11 -2.58
CA ILE A 35 4.26 -24.69 -2.29
C ILE A 35 4.01 -24.42 -0.80
N SER A 36 4.66 -25.18 0.08
CA SER A 36 4.52 -25.05 1.54
C SER A 36 5.14 -23.78 2.12
N VAL A 37 6.02 -23.10 1.38
CA VAL A 37 6.77 -21.91 1.85
C VAL A 37 6.47 -20.63 1.05
N LEU A 38 5.80 -20.75 -0.10
CA LEU A 38 5.46 -19.61 -0.95
C LEU A 38 4.04 -19.10 -0.68
N HIS A 39 3.83 -17.80 -0.85
CA HIS A 39 2.51 -17.20 -0.68
C HIS A 39 1.55 -17.67 -1.78
N TYR A 40 0.47 -18.32 -1.37
CA TYR A 40 -0.51 -18.95 -2.26
C TYR A 40 -1.01 -18.02 -3.37
N ASP A 41 -1.57 -16.85 -3.03
CA ASP A 41 -2.18 -15.97 -4.05
C ASP A 41 -1.16 -15.38 -5.03
N TYR A 42 0.08 -15.12 -4.59
CA TYR A 42 1.15 -14.65 -5.49
C TYR A 42 1.61 -15.76 -6.42
N LEU A 43 1.70 -16.99 -5.94
CA LEU A 43 2.05 -18.15 -6.75
C LEU A 43 0.97 -18.47 -7.79
N ILE A 44 -0.31 -18.42 -7.41
CA ILE A 44 -1.43 -18.55 -8.35
C ILE A 44 -1.46 -17.39 -9.35
N GLY A 45 -1.21 -16.17 -8.90
CA GLY A 45 -1.11 -15.00 -9.80
C GLY A 45 0.05 -15.11 -10.78
N ALA A 46 1.20 -15.63 -10.34
CA ALA A 46 2.38 -15.84 -11.16
C ALA A 46 2.16 -16.93 -12.21
N SER A 47 1.55 -18.06 -11.82
CA SER A 47 1.26 -19.16 -12.76
C SER A 47 0.27 -18.75 -13.85
N LYS A 48 -0.74 -17.93 -13.53
CA LYS A 48 -1.64 -17.35 -14.55
C LYS A 48 -0.90 -16.44 -15.54
N GLU A 49 -0.04 -15.55 -15.04
CA GLU A 49 0.71 -14.61 -15.90
C GLU A 49 1.67 -15.36 -16.82
N LEU A 50 2.38 -16.35 -16.28
CA LEU A 50 3.25 -17.22 -17.07
C LEU A 50 2.45 -18.03 -18.09
N GLY A 51 1.32 -18.64 -17.70
CA GLY A 51 0.46 -19.38 -18.63
C GLY A 51 -0.04 -18.53 -19.80
N ILE A 52 -0.49 -17.30 -19.54
CA ILE A 52 -0.89 -16.35 -20.60
C ILE A 52 0.30 -16.05 -21.53
N MET A 53 1.50 -15.87 -20.98
CA MET A 53 2.70 -15.62 -21.77
C MET A 53 3.05 -16.81 -22.67
N LEU A 54 3.00 -18.03 -22.13
CA LEU A 54 3.28 -19.27 -22.88
C LEU A 54 2.26 -19.52 -23.99
N GLN A 55 0.98 -19.22 -23.74
CA GLN A 55 -0.05 -19.28 -24.78
C GLN A 55 0.19 -18.26 -25.89
N LYS A 56 0.64 -17.05 -25.54
CA LYS A 56 0.95 -15.99 -26.51
C LYS A 56 2.23 -16.28 -27.32
N TYR A 57 3.20 -16.95 -26.71
CA TYR A 57 4.48 -17.28 -27.33
C TYR A 57 4.82 -18.77 -27.16
N PRO A 58 4.18 -19.67 -27.92
CA PRO A 58 4.29 -21.11 -27.69
C PRO A 58 5.72 -21.67 -27.79
N ASN A 59 6.59 -21.04 -28.59
CA ASN A 59 7.98 -21.47 -28.74
C ASN A 59 8.82 -21.21 -27.48
N LYS A 60 8.37 -20.29 -26.60
CA LYS A 60 9.06 -20.00 -25.33
C LYS A 60 9.07 -21.20 -24.39
N GLU A 61 8.10 -22.11 -24.47
CA GLU A 61 8.09 -23.33 -23.64
C GLU A 61 9.36 -24.17 -23.88
N ASN A 62 9.84 -24.24 -25.13
CA ASN A 62 11.04 -24.99 -25.49
C ASN A 62 12.34 -24.32 -25.02
N GLU A 63 12.31 -23.01 -24.76
CA GLU A 63 13.46 -22.23 -24.26
C GLU A 63 13.58 -22.30 -22.72
N ILE A 64 12.58 -22.84 -22.01
CA ILE A 64 12.60 -22.92 -20.56
C ILE A 64 13.49 -24.08 -20.11
N ASN A 65 14.65 -23.72 -19.56
CA ASN A 65 15.57 -24.68 -18.95
C ASN A 65 15.07 -25.20 -17.60
N ASN A 66 14.48 -24.32 -16.79
CA ASN A 66 13.91 -24.65 -15.48
C ASN A 66 12.59 -23.91 -15.29
N LEU A 67 11.49 -24.65 -15.15
CA LEU A 67 10.14 -24.11 -14.99
C LEU A 67 9.98 -23.36 -13.67
N PHE A 68 10.61 -23.86 -12.59
CA PHE A 68 10.54 -23.23 -11.28
C PHE A 68 11.20 -21.85 -11.30
N ASP A 69 12.43 -21.75 -11.79
CA ASP A 69 13.15 -20.47 -11.85
C ASP A 69 12.38 -19.43 -12.68
N PHE A 70 11.81 -19.88 -13.79
CA PHE A 70 11.01 -19.01 -14.65
C PHE A 70 9.71 -18.55 -13.98
N LEU A 71 9.00 -19.44 -13.29
CA LEU A 71 7.82 -19.06 -12.49
C LEU A 71 8.20 -18.14 -11.33
N MET A 72 9.35 -18.37 -10.69
CA MET A 72 9.86 -17.56 -9.59
C MET A 72 10.18 -16.13 -10.03
N HIS A 73 10.54 -15.90 -11.29
CA HIS A 73 10.66 -14.54 -11.83
C HIS A 73 9.34 -13.75 -11.68
N PHE A 74 8.22 -14.34 -12.09
CA PHE A 74 6.89 -13.72 -11.99
C PHE A 74 6.41 -13.61 -10.54
N TYR A 75 6.67 -14.62 -9.73
CA TYR A 75 6.36 -14.59 -8.30
C TYR A 75 7.11 -13.45 -7.59
N ASN A 76 8.43 -13.37 -7.80
CA ASN A 76 9.29 -12.36 -7.19
C ASN A 76 8.92 -10.94 -7.64
N LYS A 77 8.50 -10.75 -8.89
CA LYS A 77 7.96 -9.47 -9.36
C LYS A 77 6.74 -9.03 -8.55
N ARG A 78 5.83 -9.96 -8.21
CA ARG A 78 4.63 -9.70 -7.42
C ARG A 78 4.95 -9.38 -5.96
N THR A 79 5.83 -10.16 -5.32
CA THR A 79 6.24 -9.91 -3.94
C THR A 79 7.01 -8.59 -3.80
N LYS A 80 7.90 -8.27 -4.74
CA LYS A 80 8.57 -6.96 -4.81
C LYS A 80 7.55 -5.82 -4.90
N THR A 81 6.53 -5.97 -5.76
CA THR A 81 5.46 -4.97 -5.89
C THR A 81 4.67 -4.81 -4.58
N HIS A 82 4.37 -5.90 -3.88
CA HIS A 82 3.72 -5.87 -2.58
C HIS A 82 4.53 -5.06 -1.57
N HIS A 83 5.81 -5.40 -1.38
CA HIS A 83 6.67 -4.72 -0.40
C HIS A 83 6.85 -3.23 -0.73
N MET A 84 7.03 -2.92 -2.01
CA MET A 84 7.10 -1.53 -2.48
C MET A 84 5.83 -0.76 -2.11
N LEU A 85 4.64 -1.31 -2.38
CA LEU A 85 3.37 -0.67 -2.03
C LEU A 85 3.17 -0.51 -0.53
N PHE A 86 3.59 -1.50 0.25
CA PHE A 86 3.57 -1.42 1.71
C PHE A 86 4.39 -0.21 2.19
N LEU A 87 5.60 -0.03 1.65
CA LEU A 87 6.47 1.09 2.00
C LEU A 87 5.90 2.45 1.57
N TRP A 88 5.33 2.56 0.37
CA TRP A 88 4.64 3.78 -0.09
C TRP A 88 3.50 4.18 0.85
N ILE A 89 2.66 3.23 1.22
CA ILE A 89 1.54 3.49 2.13
C ILE A 89 2.07 3.85 3.51
N HIS A 90 3.12 3.19 4.00
CA HIS A 90 3.73 3.49 5.28
C HIS A 90 4.24 4.94 5.35
N PHE A 91 4.99 5.41 4.35
CA PHE A 91 5.44 6.81 4.34
C PHE A 91 4.28 7.80 4.31
N PHE A 92 3.24 7.52 3.53
CA PHE A 92 2.03 8.34 3.54
C PHE A 92 1.35 8.38 4.90
N GLU A 93 1.17 7.21 5.51
CA GLU A 93 0.58 7.05 6.83
C GLU A 93 1.35 7.83 7.91
N THR A 94 2.68 7.81 7.84
CA THR A 94 3.56 8.53 8.76
C THR A 94 3.49 10.05 8.53
N ALA A 95 3.69 10.51 7.28
CA ALA A 95 3.64 11.93 6.95
C ALA A 95 2.28 12.55 7.27
N LEU A 96 1.18 11.83 7.01
CA LEU A 96 -0.17 12.27 7.33
C LEU A 96 -0.34 12.48 8.83
N ARG A 97 0.04 11.49 9.65
CA ARG A 97 -0.06 11.59 11.13
C ARG A 97 0.74 12.76 11.66
N SER A 98 1.98 12.92 11.23
CA SER A 98 2.84 14.02 11.68
C SER A 98 2.26 15.38 11.30
N LYS A 99 1.79 15.55 10.06
CA LYS A 99 1.18 16.82 9.62
C LYS A 99 -0.13 17.11 10.35
N MET A 100 -0.95 16.09 10.59
CA MET A 100 -2.18 16.20 11.37
C MET A 100 -1.91 16.64 12.81
N ALA A 101 -0.90 16.08 13.48
CA ALA A 101 -0.56 16.45 14.85
C ALA A 101 -0.26 17.94 14.96
N VAL A 102 0.58 18.46 14.06
CA VAL A 102 0.98 19.87 14.04
C VAL A 102 -0.21 20.79 13.80
N ILE A 103 -1.05 20.49 12.79
CA ILE A 103 -2.21 21.32 12.46
C ILE A 103 -3.21 21.36 13.61
N LEU A 104 -3.47 20.20 14.23
CA LEU A 104 -4.45 20.11 15.31
C LEU A 104 -3.93 20.81 16.57
N ALA A 105 -2.66 20.62 16.92
CA ALA A 105 -2.06 21.31 18.05
C ALA A 105 -2.07 22.84 17.85
N GLN A 106 -1.62 23.34 16.69
CA GLN A 106 -1.57 24.78 16.43
C GLN A 106 -2.94 25.48 16.48
N ARG A 107 -4.03 24.77 16.18
CA ARG A 107 -5.36 25.37 16.05
C ARG A 107 -6.28 25.11 17.23
N HIS A 108 -6.09 24.00 17.94
CA HIS A 108 -7.07 23.50 18.91
C HIS A 108 -6.48 23.17 20.28
N SER A 109 -5.15 23.27 20.44
CA SER A 109 -4.53 23.11 21.75
C SER A 109 -4.54 24.41 22.56
N SER A 110 -4.57 24.26 23.87
CA SER A 110 -4.34 25.34 24.83
C SER A 110 -2.93 25.90 24.70
N LYS A 111 -2.74 27.14 25.16
CA LYS A 111 -1.42 27.79 25.14
C LYS A 111 -0.39 26.93 25.90
N ASP A 112 0.72 26.63 25.23
CA ASP A 112 1.86 25.87 25.76
C ASP A 112 1.56 24.41 26.19
N ILE A 113 0.39 23.85 25.83
CA ILE A 113 -0.02 22.48 26.20
C ILE A 113 -0.65 21.78 25.01
N ASP A 114 -0.06 20.68 24.53
CA ASP A 114 -0.62 19.86 23.46
C ASP A 114 -1.79 18.98 23.96
N ASP A 115 -3.00 19.54 24.00
CA ASP A 115 -4.21 18.91 24.56
C ASP A 115 -5.42 18.86 23.60
N TRP A 116 -5.26 19.10 22.29
CA TRP A 116 -6.39 19.16 21.34
C TRP A 116 -7.24 17.88 21.33
N PHE A 117 -6.62 16.75 21.66
CA PHE A 117 -7.26 15.44 21.75
C PHE A 117 -8.15 15.27 22.99
N LEU A 118 -8.13 16.19 23.94
CA LEU A 118 -9.06 16.22 25.08
C LEU A 118 -10.36 16.97 24.78
N SER A 119 -10.50 17.51 23.56
CA SER A 119 -11.71 18.25 23.15
C SER A 119 -12.96 17.36 23.19
N LYS A 120 -14.09 17.94 23.65
CA LYS A 120 -15.41 17.26 23.66
C LYS A 120 -15.80 16.73 22.29
N LYS A 121 -15.41 17.43 21.22
CA LYS A 121 -15.65 17.05 19.82
C LYS A 121 -15.05 15.68 19.48
N LEU A 122 -13.91 15.30 20.08
CA LEU A 122 -13.21 14.04 19.83
C LEU A 122 -13.52 12.93 20.83
N SER A 123 -14.33 13.20 21.85
CA SER A 123 -14.65 12.27 22.95
C SER A 123 -14.94 10.84 22.49
N HIS A 124 -15.82 10.66 21.49
CA HIS A 124 -16.14 9.33 20.98
C HIS A 124 -14.93 8.59 20.38
N GLU A 125 -14.13 9.26 19.55
CA GLU A 125 -12.96 8.65 18.91
C GLU A 125 -11.87 8.34 19.94
N ILE A 126 -11.73 9.19 20.96
CA ILE A 126 -10.75 9.03 22.04
C ILE A 126 -11.12 7.88 22.97
N GLU A 127 -12.38 7.77 23.38
CA GLU A 127 -12.84 6.65 24.21
C GLU A 127 -12.74 5.32 23.45
N ARG A 128 -13.02 5.32 22.15
CA ARG A 128 -12.79 4.14 21.31
C ARG A 128 -11.31 3.78 21.20
N LEU A 129 -10.43 4.77 21.06
CA LEU A 129 -8.97 4.58 21.05
C LEU A 129 -8.50 3.97 22.37
N LYS A 130 -8.89 4.56 23.51
CA LYS A 130 -8.56 4.05 24.85
C LYS A 130 -8.99 2.59 25.02
N LYS A 131 -10.21 2.25 24.62
CA LYS A 131 -10.71 0.86 24.67
C LYS A 131 -9.91 -0.09 23.79
N THR A 132 -9.52 0.34 22.59
CA THR A 132 -8.78 -0.49 21.63
C THR A 132 -7.35 -0.78 22.09
N HIS A 133 -6.73 0.17 22.79
CA HIS A 133 -5.34 0.09 23.24
C HIS A 133 -5.20 -0.14 24.76
N HIS A 134 -6.29 -0.44 25.45
CA HIS A 134 -6.33 -0.66 26.90
C HIS A 134 -5.70 0.47 27.73
N LEU A 135 -6.03 1.73 27.39
CA LEU A 135 -5.50 2.92 28.06
C LEU A 135 -6.51 3.49 29.07
N GLU A 136 -6.07 3.71 30.31
CA GLU A 136 -6.90 4.36 31.34
C GLU A 136 -6.87 5.90 31.23
N SER A 137 -5.73 6.45 30.81
CA SER A 137 -5.50 7.90 30.72
C SER A 137 -4.63 8.25 29.51
N LEU A 138 -4.80 9.48 29.02
CA LEU A 138 -3.94 10.08 27.99
C LEU A 138 -2.93 11.09 28.59
N LYS A 139 -2.82 11.17 29.91
CA LYS A 139 -1.88 12.07 30.58
C LYS A 139 -0.44 11.73 30.16
N GLY A 140 0.30 12.74 29.72
CA GLY A 140 1.69 12.59 29.27
C GLY A 140 1.87 12.20 27.80
N TYR A 141 0.78 11.96 27.06
CA TYR A 141 0.84 11.80 25.61
C TYR A 141 0.84 13.15 24.92
N ASN A 142 1.59 13.27 23.82
CA ASN A 142 1.45 14.38 22.87
C ASN A 142 0.64 13.95 21.63
N GLY A 143 0.26 14.91 20.81
CA GLY A 143 -0.55 14.72 19.60
C GLY A 143 0.07 13.75 18.60
N PHE A 144 1.40 13.69 18.49
CA PHE A 144 2.07 12.69 17.64
C PHE A 144 1.83 11.28 18.16
N GLN A 145 2.03 11.05 19.46
CA GLN A 145 1.82 9.75 20.09
C GLN A 145 0.35 9.33 20.01
N ILE A 146 -0.58 10.26 20.22
CA ILE A 146 -2.03 9.99 20.08
C ILE A 146 -2.39 9.58 18.65
N LEU A 147 -1.89 10.29 17.63
CA LEU A 147 -2.19 9.96 16.23
C LEU A 147 -1.59 8.64 15.75
N ASN A 148 -0.47 8.19 16.36
CA ASN A 148 0.10 6.87 16.07
C ASN A 148 -0.81 5.73 16.50
N LEU A 149 -1.64 5.93 17.52
CA LEU A 149 -2.61 4.93 17.99
C LEU A 149 -3.86 4.86 17.10
N PHE A 150 -4.15 5.90 16.31
CA PHE A 150 -5.31 5.90 15.44
C PHE A 150 -5.09 5.04 14.18
N THR A 151 -6.11 4.24 13.88
CA THR A 151 -6.23 3.57 12.57
C THR A 151 -6.41 4.60 11.46
N LEU A 152 -6.00 4.27 10.23
CA LEU A 152 -6.21 5.15 9.07
C LEU A 152 -7.70 5.51 8.86
N GLY A 153 -8.62 4.61 9.24
CA GLY A 153 -10.06 4.86 9.22
C GLY A 153 -10.50 5.94 10.22
N ALA A 154 -9.90 5.98 11.41
CA ALA A 154 -10.17 7.02 12.41
C ALA A 154 -9.51 8.35 12.03
N LEU A 155 -8.30 8.33 11.45
CA LEU A 155 -7.67 9.54 10.89
C LEU A 155 -8.57 10.22 9.86
N LYS A 156 -9.19 9.44 8.96
CA LYS A 156 -10.20 9.95 8.02
C LYS A 156 -11.36 10.67 8.72
N THR A 157 -11.86 10.10 9.83
CA THR A 157 -12.95 10.72 10.60
C THR A 157 -12.50 12.04 11.21
N ILE A 158 -11.30 12.09 11.81
CA ILE A 158 -10.72 13.32 12.36
C ILE A 158 -10.57 14.38 11.27
N ILE A 159 -10.02 14.02 10.09
CA ILE A 159 -9.89 14.96 8.96
C ILE A 159 -11.27 15.50 8.55
N LYS A 160 -12.30 14.66 8.50
CA LYS A 160 -13.66 15.10 8.17
C LYS A 160 -14.19 16.11 9.20
N MET A 161 -13.99 15.82 10.48
CA MET A 161 -14.46 16.67 11.59
C MET A 161 -13.81 18.05 11.58
N TYR A 162 -12.55 18.13 11.14
CA TYR A 162 -11.76 19.36 11.05
C TYR A 162 -11.46 19.73 9.60
N TRP A 163 -12.39 19.45 8.68
CA TRP A 163 -12.13 19.61 7.24
C TRP A 163 -11.70 21.02 6.86
N SER A 164 -12.23 22.06 7.51
CA SER A 164 -11.80 23.45 7.31
C SER A 164 -10.30 23.67 7.51
N ASP A 165 -9.69 22.93 8.45
CA ASP A 165 -8.27 23.04 8.76
C ASP A 165 -7.39 22.25 7.79
N PHE A 166 -7.93 21.18 7.22
CA PHE A 166 -7.24 20.30 6.28
C PHE A 166 -7.50 20.65 4.81
N LYS A 167 -8.53 21.45 4.51
CA LYS A 167 -8.88 21.90 3.17
C LYS A 167 -7.70 22.56 2.44
N PRO A 168 -6.88 23.43 3.07
CA PRO A 168 -5.71 24.01 2.42
C PRO A 168 -4.68 22.98 1.94
N LEU A 169 -4.56 21.84 2.63
CA LEU A 169 -3.64 20.78 2.21
C LEU A 169 -4.19 20.03 1.00
N PHE A 170 -5.46 19.65 1.00
CA PHE A 170 -5.99 18.68 0.05
C PHE A 170 -6.79 19.29 -1.10
N ALA A 171 -7.51 20.38 -0.86
CA ALA A 171 -8.48 20.92 -1.80
C ALA A 171 -8.05 22.21 -2.48
N ASP A 172 -7.27 23.06 -1.81
CA ASP A 172 -6.92 24.37 -2.33
C ASP A 172 -5.77 24.31 -3.34
N TYR A 173 -5.48 25.42 -4.02
CA TYR A 173 -4.34 25.50 -4.91
C TYR A 173 -3.03 25.33 -4.13
N LYS A 174 -2.11 24.50 -4.65
CA LYS A 174 -0.80 24.29 -4.03
C LYS A 174 0.23 23.99 -5.12
N THR A 175 1.42 24.56 -4.98
CA THR A 175 2.57 24.27 -5.83
C THR A 175 3.64 23.48 -5.08
N TYR A 176 4.45 22.75 -5.82
CA TYR A 176 5.67 22.10 -5.34
C TYR A 176 6.75 22.21 -6.42
N ASN A 177 7.89 22.81 -6.09
CA ASN A 177 8.95 23.15 -7.05
C ASN A 177 8.39 23.84 -8.30
N GLU A 178 7.59 24.91 -8.11
CA GLU A 178 6.96 25.69 -9.20
C GLU A 178 5.87 24.96 -10.01
N HIS A 179 5.67 23.65 -9.82
CA HIS A 179 4.61 22.89 -10.48
C HIS A 179 3.31 22.88 -9.66
N VAL A 180 2.18 23.03 -10.34
CA VAL A 180 0.85 22.94 -9.72
C VAL A 180 0.51 21.50 -9.36
N LEU A 181 0.21 21.25 -8.08
CA LEU A 181 -0.22 19.93 -7.63
C LEU A 181 -1.72 19.72 -7.92
N PRO A 182 -2.14 18.53 -8.40
CA PRO A 182 -3.54 18.20 -8.58
C PRO A 182 -4.34 18.41 -7.29
N ALA A 183 -5.36 19.28 -7.35
CA ALA A 183 -6.24 19.56 -6.24
C ALA A 183 -7.39 18.55 -6.18
N TYR A 184 -7.75 18.11 -4.98
CA TYR A 184 -8.94 17.27 -4.81
C TYR A 184 -10.23 18.11 -4.85
N GLY A 185 -10.18 19.42 -4.56
CA GLY A 185 -11.32 20.33 -4.64
C GLY A 185 -12.38 20.13 -3.55
N THR A 186 -13.01 18.96 -3.46
CA THR A 186 -14.05 18.65 -2.46
C THR A 186 -13.65 17.51 -1.54
N TRP A 187 -14.37 17.38 -0.42
CA TRP A 187 -14.24 16.26 0.51
C TRP A 187 -14.44 14.91 -0.18
N GLU A 188 -15.41 14.80 -1.10
CA GLU A 188 -15.77 13.57 -1.81
C GLU A 188 -14.63 13.08 -2.70
N HIS A 189 -13.97 14.00 -3.40
CA HIS A 189 -12.81 13.69 -4.23
C HIS A 189 -11.61 13.22 -3.39
N PHE A 190 -11.31 13.91 -2.28
CA PHE A 190 -10.30 13.47 -1.32
C PHE A 190 -10.65 12.09 -0.75
N LEU A 191 -11.91 11.89 -0.35
CA LEU A 191 -12.41 10.64 0.21
C LEU A 191 -12.26 9.47 -0.77
N LYS A 192 -12.45 9.71 -2.07
CA LYS A 192 -12.24 8.69 -3.12
C LYS A 192 -10.78 8.22 -3.14
N ALA A 193 -9.82 9.16 -3.18
CA ALA A 193 -8.39 8.83 -3.15
C ALA A 193 -7.98 8.13 -1.84
N PHE A 194 -8.40 8.68 -0.70
CA PHE A 194 -8.12 8.11 0.61
C PHE A 194 -8.71 6.71 0.79
N SER A 195 -9.92 6.47 0.28
CA SER A 195 -10.57 5.16 0.35
C SER A 195 -9.89 4.11 -0.51
N LEU A 196 -9.33 4.50 -1.66
CA LEU A 196 -8.50 3.61 -2.48
C LEU A 196 -7.26 3.17 -1.71
N ILE A 197 -6.54 4.13 -1.11
CA ILE A 197 -5.35 3.83 -0.29
C ILE A 197 -5.70 2.92 0.88
N ARG A 198 -6.78 3.22 1.60
CA ARG A 198 -7.24 2.40 2.74
C ARG A 198 -7.57 0.96 2.34
N LYS A 199 -8.22 0.75 1.18
CA LYS A 199 -8.53 -0.59 0.67
C LYS A 199 -7.24 -1.35 0.33
N ALA A 200 -6.31 -0.73 -0.41
CA ALA A 200 -5.03 -1.34 -0.72
C ALA A 200 -4.22 -1.67 0.55
N ARG A 201 -4.18 -0.75 1.52
CA ARG A 201 -3.54 -0.96 2.82
C ARG A 201 -4.11 -2.18 3.53
N ASN A 202 -5.43 -2.34 3.54
CA ASN A 202 -6.09 -3.48 4.17
C ASN A 202 -5.72 -4.80 3.48
N ASP A 203 -5.74 -4.83 2.13
CA ASP A 203 -5.31 -6.01 1.37
C ASP A 203 -3.86 -6.40 1.74
N LEU A 204 -2.95 -5.42 1.66
CA LEU A 204 -1.51 -5.64 1.89
C LEU A 204 -1.22 -6.06 3.33
N PHE A 205 -1.88 -5.46 4.33
CA PHE A 205 -1.70 -5.81 5.74
C PHE A 205 -2.10 -7.26 6.04
N HIS A 206 -3.07 -7.80 5.29
CA HIS A 206 -3.46 -9.21 5.37
C HIS A 206 -2.70 -10.09 4.37
N ASN A 207 -1.54 -9.63 3.89
CA ASN A 207 -0.68 -10.27 2.89
C ASN A 207 -1.33 -10.53 1.52
N ASN A 208 -2.54 -10.03 1.28
CA ASN A 208 -3.27 -10.25 0.04
C ASN A 208 -2.74 -9.35 -1.10
N PRO A 209 -2.76 -9.84 -2.36
CA PRO A 209 -2.53 -8.98 -3.52
C PRO A 209 -3.59 -7.87 -3.57
N SER A 210 -3.15 -6.61 -3.70
CA SER A 210 -4.09 -5.52 -3.90
C SER A 210 -4.78 -5.64 -5.26
N LYS A 211 -6.10 -5.45 -5.27
CA LYS A 211 -6.90 -5.38 -6.51
C LYS A 211 -6.77 -4.03 -7.22
N ILE A 212 -6.08 -3.07 -6.60
CA ILE A 212 -5.90 -1.72 -7.14
C ILE A 212 -4.65 -1.69 -8.00
N LYS A 213 -4.74 -1.07 -9.18
CA LYS A 213 -3.60 -0.89 -10.08
C LYS A 213 -2.48 -0.12 -9.37
N THR A 214 -1.29 -0.73 -9.25
CA THR A 214 -0.11 -0.18 -8.59
C THR A 214 0.20 1.27 -9.01
N SER A 215 0.24 1.56 -10.31
CA SER A 215 0.53 2.91 -10.80
C SER A 215 -0.51 3.96 -10.40
N SER A 216 -1.78 3.57 -10.30
CA SER A 216 -2.84 4.46 -9.81
C SER A 216 -2.65 4.73 -8.32
N LEU A 217 -2.35 3.69 -7.54
CA LEU A 217 -2.15 3.81 -6.10
C LEU A 217 -0.92 4.68 -5.77
N VAL A 218 0.23 4.39 -6.38
CA VAL A 218 1.47 5.15 -6.21
C VAL A 218 1.27 6.62 -6.61
N LYS A 219 0.65 6.90 -7.76
CA LYS A 219 0.36 8.28 -8.18
C LYS A 219 -0.48 9.05 -7.17
N ASN A 220 -1.53 8.43 -6.61
CA ASN A 220 -2.35 9.08 -5.59
C ASN A 220 -1.58 9.33 -4.29
N ILE A 221 -0.78 8.35 -3.85
CA ILE A 221 0.06 8.48 -2.66
C ILE A 221 1.11 9.58 -2.85
N GLU A 222 1.78 9.62 -3.99
CA GLU A 222 2.79 10.61 -4.33
C GLU A 222 2.22 12.03 -4.29
N ILE A 223 1.06 12.26 -4.93
CA ILE A 223 0.37 13.55 -4.89
C ILE A 223 0.07 13.93 -3.43
N LEU A 224 -0.47 13.02 -2.63
CA LEU A 224 -0.79 13.30 -1.22
C LEU A 224 0.46 13.61 -0.39
N LEU A 225 1.55 12.88 -0.59
CA LEU A 225 2.83 13.14 0.08
C LEU A 225 3.35 14.55 -0.23
N LEU A 226 3.37 14.94 -1.51
CA LEU A 226 3.79 16.28 -1.92
C LEU A 226 2.86 17.36 -1.32
N ARG A 227 1.56 17.10 -1.27
CA ARG A 227 0.58 17.99 -0.62
C ARG A 227 0.76 18.07 0.90
N LEU A 228 1.41 17.10 1.52
CA LEU A 228 1.83 17.12 2.93
C LEU A 228 3.21 17.78 3.15
N ASP A 229 3.83 18.32 2.09
CA ASP A 229 5.21 18.85 2.08
C ASP A 229 6.29 17.77 2.29
N PHE A 230 5.96 16.51 1.99
CA PHE A 230 6.89 15.39 2.05
C PHE A 230 7.43 15.09 0.64
N ASN A 231 8.75 15.14 0.47
CA ASN A 231 9.40 14.77 -0.78
C ASN A 231 9.64 13.24 -0.83
N PRO A 232 8.88 12.47 -1.63
CA PRO A 232 9.08 11.04 -1.73
C PRO A 232 10.45 10.69 -2.31
N LYS A 233 11.02 11.50 -3.21
CA LYS A 233 12.33 11.20 -3.82
C LYS A 233 13.42 11.05 -2.76
N ASN A 234 13.43 11.90 -1.74
CA ASN A 234 14.41 11.83 -0.66
C ASN A 234 14.22 10.57 0.20
N ALA A 235 12.98 10.17 0.45
CA ALA A 235 12.66 9.00 1.27
C ALA A 235 13.01 7.67 0.56
N PHE A 236 12.85 7.63 -0.76
CA PHE A 236 13.06 6.41 -1.55
C PHE A 236 14.46 6.26 -2.13
N HIS A 237 15.25 7.35 -2.23
CA HIS A 237 16.56 7.36 -2.89
C HIS A 237 17.51 6.23 -2.43
N ASN A 238 17.47 5.87 -1.14
CA ASN A 238 18.32 4.84 -0.53
C ASN A 238 17.58 3.56 -0.10
N THR A 239 16.26 3.48 -0.27
CA THR A 239 15.44 2.34 0.20
C THR A 239 14.82 1.53 -0.94
N LEU A 240 14.55 2.16 -2.09
CA LEU A 240 14.04 1.48 -3.27
C LEU A 240 14.75 2.06 -4.51
N GLN A 241 15.49 1.24 -5.26
CA GLN A 241 15.81 1.57 -6.65
C GLN A 241 14.50 1.55 -7.46
N LEU A 242 13.72 2.62 -7.37
CA LEU A 242 12.50 2.79 -8.14
C LEU A 242 12.87 3.18 -9.57
N GLU A 243 12.81 2.23 -10.50
CA GLU A 243 12.86 2.52 -11.96
C GLU A 243 11.63 3.32 -12.46
N HIS A 244 10.69 3.65 -11.58
CA HIS A 244 9.60 4.57 -11.87
C HIS A 244 9.53 5.67 -10.81
N VAL A 245 10.48 6.59 -10.86
CA VAL A 245 10.15 7.99 -10.60
C VAL A 245 9.27 8.40 -11.78
N VAL A 246 8.05 8.84 -11.52
CA VAL A 246 7.27 9.51 -12.56
C VAL A 246 8.14 10.66 -13.06
N SER A 247 8.71 10.52 -14.25
CA SER A 247 9.14 11.68 -15.00
C SER A 247 7.86 12.45 -15.21
N PHE A 248 7.76 13.66 -14.66
CA PHE A 248 6.83 14.66 -15.17
C PHE A 248 7.24 14.97 -16.61
N LYS A 249 7.05 14.01 -17.52
CA LYS A 249 7.04 14.26 -18.95
C LYS A 249 5.73 14.98 -19.16
N TYR A 250 5.83 16.29 -19.30
CA TYR A 250 4.74 17.23 -19.55
C TYR A 250 3.84 17.52 -18.33
N ILE A 251 4.34 18.36 -17.41
CA ILE A 251 3.54 19.42 -16.77
C ILE A 251 4.39 20.69 -16.80
#